data_AF-A0A2S8DFC0-F1
#
_entry.id   AF-A0A2S8DFC0-F1
#
_cell.length_a   1.000
_cell.length_b   1.000
_cell.length_c   1.000
_cell.angle_alpha   90.00
_cell.angle_beta   90.00
_cell.angle_gamma   90.00
#
_symmetry.space_group_name_H-M   'P 1'
#
loop_
_entity.id
_entity.type
_entity.pdbx_description
1 polymer ?
#
loop_
_entity_poly.entity_id
_entity_poly.type
_entity_poly.pdbx_seq_one_letter_code
_entity_poly.pdbx_strand_id
1 'polypeptide(L)'
;MRRLLSAAPVLLWLVTPLAFAQLPGITSQPLPGGGQSWSLPVQTLVFITSLTFIPAILLMMTSFTRIIIVFGLLRNALGTPSAPPNQVLLGLALFLTFFIMSPVIDKIYVDAYQPFSEEKISMQEALEKGAQPLREFMLRQTREADLGLFARLANTGPLQGPEAVPMRILLPAYVTSELMALGMMMVPPATIALPFKLMLFVLVDGWQLLVGSLAQSFYS
;
A
#
# COMPACT_ATOMS: atom_id res chain seq x y z
N MET A 1 -12.78 -56.09 47.34
CA MET A 1 -11.75 -55.14 46.84
C MET A 1 -12.03 -54.48 45.48
N ARG A 2 -13.12 -54.79 44.73
CA ARG A 2 -13.38 -54.18 43.39
C ARG A 2 -14.26 -52.90 43.37
N ARG A 3 -14.78 -52.42 44.51
CA ARG A 3 -15.65 -51.22 44.57
C ARG A 3 -14.90 -49.90 44.86
N LEU A 4 -13.62 -49.97 45.21
CA LEU A 4 -12.79 -48.77 45.49
C LEU A 4 -12.07 -48.22 44.24
N LEU A 5 -11.96 -49.01 43.17
CA LEU A 5 -11.28 -48.59 41.93
C LEU A 5 -12.18 -47.78 40.98
N SER A 6 -13.50 -47.81 41.15
CA SER A 6 -14.45 -47.09 40.29
C SER A 6 -14.71 -45.63 40.71
N ALA A 7 -14.23 -45.20 41.88
CA ALA A 7 -14.39 -43.83 42.38
C ALA A 7 -13.19 -42.91 42.08
N ALA A 8 -12.04 -43.48 41.67
CA ALA A 8 -10.83 -42.74 41.37
C ALA A 8 -10.95 -41.72 40.21
N PRO A 9 -11.67 -41.97 39.09
CA PRO A 9 -11.76 -40.99 38.01
C PRO A 9 -12.68 -39.80 38.35
N VAL A 10 -13.64 -39.98 39.27
CA VAL A 10 -14.56 -38.92 39.72
C VAL A 10 -13.87 -37.96 40.69
N LEU A 11 -12.98 -38.48 41.54
CA LEU A 11 -12.18 -37.67 42.46
C LEU A 11 -11.10 -36.85 41.75
N LEU A 12 -10.59 -37.33 40.60
CA LEU A 12 -9.63 -36.58 39.77
C LEU A 12 -10.26 -35.40 39.03
N TRP A 13 -11.56 -35.43 38.73
CA TRP A 13 -12.30 -34.29 38.16
C TRP A 13 -12.61 -33.19 39.18
N LEU A 14 -12.61 -33.51 40.47
CA LEU A 14 -12.85 -32.52 41.54
C LEU A 14 -11.61 -31.71 41.93
N VAL A 15 -10.42 -32.15 41.51
CA VAL A 15 -9.13 -31.50 41.87
C VAL A 15 -8.51 -30.74 40.69
N THR A 16 -9.09 -30.81 39.49
CA THR A 16 -8.68 -29.88 38.43
C THR A 16 -9.16 -28.48 38.82
N PRO A 17 -8.27 -27.49 38.99
CA PRO A 17 -8.72 -26.11 39.13
C PRO A 17 -9.57 -25.80 37.91
N LEU A 18 -10.77 -25.25 38.13
CA LEU A 18 -11.54 -24.58 37.09
C LEU A 18 -10.65 -23.45 36.57
N ALA A 19 -9.85 -23.75 35.55
CA ALA A 19 -9.19 -22.75 34.74
C ALA A 19 -10.31 -22.06 33.97
N PHE A 20 -10.94 -21.09 34.61
CA PHE A 20 -11.62 -20.04 33.89
C PHE A 20 -10.55 -19.44 32.99
N ALA A 21 -10.64 -19.72 31.69
CA ALA A 21 -9.98 -18.90 30.70
C ALA A 21 -10.55 -17.49 30.88
N GLN A 22 -9.88 -16.69 31.71
CA GLN A 22 -10.09 -15.25 31.72
C GLN A 22 -9.76 -14.81 30.31
N LEU A 23 -10.78 -14.50 29.52
CA LEU A 23 -10.63 -13.70 28.31
C LEU A 23 -9.72 -12.53 28.70
N PRO A 24 -8.58 -12.35 28.02
CA PRO A 24 -7.61 -11.33 28.41
C PRO A 24 -8.33 -10.00 28.57
N GLY A 25 -8.35 -9.53 29.82
CA GLY A 25 -9.22 -8.45 30.24
C GLY A 25 -9.00 -7.20 29.39
N ILE A 26 -10.08 -6.69 28.82
CA ILE A 26 -10.20 -5.26 28.59
C ILE A 26 -10.48 -4.64 29.98
N THR A 27 -9.45 -4.57 30.81
CA THR A 27 -9.51 -3.78 32.05
C THR A 27 -8.75 -2.49 31.78
N SER A 28 -9.47 -1.44 31.41
CA SER A 28 -8.95 -0.08 31.50
C SER A 28 -8.80 0.24 33.00
N GLN A 29 -7.60 0.15 33.55
CA GLN A 29 -7.32 0.81 34.81
C GLN A 29 -7.08 2.29 34.49
N PRO A 30 -7.94 3.23 34.94
CA PRO A 30 -7.66 4.64 34.77
C PRO A 30 -6.47 5.00 35.65
N LEU A 31 -5.39 5.48 35.03
CA LEU A 31 -4.27 6.10 35.73
C LEU A 31 -4.74 7.41 36.37
N PRO A 32 -4.22 7.83 37.54
CA PRO A 32 -4.52 9.13 38.12
C PRO A 32 -3.94 10.21 37.19
N GLY A 33 -4.79 10.79 36.33
CA GLY A 33 -4.37 11.70 35.25
C GLY A 33 -5.13 11.55 33.93
N GLY A 34 -6.13 10.65 33.85
CA GLY A 34 -6.97 10.52 32.65
C GLY A 34 -6.35 9.68 31.53
N GLY A 35 -5.19 9.04 31.77
CA GLY A 35 -4.62 8.04 30.88
C GLY A 35 -5.29 6.68 31.08
N GLN A 36 -5.72 6.04 30.00
CA GLN A 36 -6.11 4.63 30.02
C GLN A 36 -4.87 3.77 29.74
N SER A 37 -4.44 2.95 30.69
CA SER A 37 -3.47 1.89 30.40
C SER A 37 -4.21 0.73 29.73
N TRP A 38 -3.84 0.43 28.49
CA TRP A 38 -4.36 -0.72 27.76
C TRP A 38 -3.76 -2.01 28.35
N SER A 39 -4.50 -3.12 28.30
CA SER A 39 -3.92 -4.41 28.67
C SER A 39 -2.84 -4.80 27.65
N LEU A 40 -1.76 -5.43 28.12
CA LEU A 40 -0.62 -5.84 27.31
C LEU A 40 -1.01 -6.57 26.00
N PRO A 41 -2.04 -7.45 25.97
CA PRO A 41 -2.49 -8.10 24.73
C PRO A 41 -3.10 -7.15 23.70
N VAL A 42 -3.78 -6.08 24.14
CA VAL A 42 -4.35 -5.11 23.20
C VAL A 42 -3.27 -4.17 22.68
N GLN A 43 -2.30 -3.80 23.52
CA GLN A 43 -1.14 -3.02 23.10
C GLN A 43 -0.31 -3.78 22.04
N THR A 44 -0.07 -5.08 22.24
CA THR A 44 0.66 -5.90 21.25
C THR A 44 -0.13 -6.08 19.96
N LEU A 45 -1.46 -6.24 20.05
CA LEU A 45 -2.32 -6.32 18.85
C LEU A 45 -2.25 -5.03 18.02
N VAL A 46 -2.38 -3.86 18.66
CA VAL A 46 -2.28 -2.55 17.98
C VAL A 46 -0.88 -2.34 17.41
N PHE A 47 0.16 -2.77 18.12
CA PHE A 47 1.54 -2.68 17.65
C PHE A 47 1.78 -3.52 16.38
N ILE A 48 1.40 -4.81 16.40
CA ILE A 48 1.53 -5.70 15.25
C ILE A 48 0.70 -5.18 14.07
N THR A 49 -0.51 -4.70 14.33
CA THR A 49 -1.37 -4.11 13.30
C THR A 49 -0.73 -2.87 12.69
N SER A 50 -0.17 -1.98 13.51
CA SER A 50 0.51 -0.78 13.00
C SER A 50 1.74 -1.15 12.17
N LEU A 51 2.50 -2.16 12.61
CA LEU A 51 3.70 -2.64 11.95
C LEU A 51 3.44 -3.16 10.52
N THR A 52 2.28 -3.79 10.27
CA THR A 52 1.93 -4.28 8.93
C THR A 52 1.53 -3.18 7.95
N PHE A 53 1.00 -2.05 8.43
CA PHE A 53 0.59 -0.93 7.57
C PHE A 53 1.72 0.04 7.23
N ILE A 54 2.72 0.21 8.11
CA ILE A 54 3.87 1.10 7.88
C ILE A 54 4.50 0.93 6.49
N PRO A 55 4.90 -0.28 6.03
CA PRO A 55 5.55 -0.41 4.74
C PRO A 55 4.65 0.00 3.58
N ALA A 56 3.36 -0.32 3.63
CA ALA A 56 2.40 0.07 2.59
C ALA A 56 2.23 1.59 2.53
N ILE A 57 2.10 2.25 3.69
CA ILE A 57 1.96 3.71 3.77
C ILE A 57 3.21 4.41 3.26
N LEU A 58 4.40 3.95 3.65
CA LEU A 58 5.67 4.50 3.17
C LEU A 58 5.78 4.42 1.65
N LEU A 59 5.50 3.25 1.06
CA LEU A 59 5.53 3.09 -0.39
C LEU A 59 4.51 4.00 -1.09
N MET A 60 3.31 4.16 -0.55
CA MET A 60 2.28 5.04 -1.11
C MET A 60 2.66 6.53 -1.07
N MET A 61 3.53 6.96 -0.16
CA MET A 61 4.03 8.34 -0.10
C MET A 61 5.20 8.63 -1.06
N THR A 62 5.66 7.62 -1.80
CA THR A 62 6.79 7.73 -2.75
C THR A 62 6.34 7.59 -4.20
N SER A 63 7.29 7.59 -5.13
CA SER A 63 7.07 7.29 -6.55
C SER A 63 6.67 5.83 -6.84
N PHE A 64 6.72 4.94 -5.84
CA PHE A 64 6.49 3.51 -6.01
C PHE A 64 5.15 3.19 -6.68
N THR A 65 4.06 3.83 -6.24
CA THR A 65 2.71 3.60 -6.76
C THR A 65 2.61 3.81 -8.27
N ARG A 66 3.24 4.87 -8.79
CA ARG A 66 3.22 5.14 -10.23
C ARG A 66 3.97 4.06 -11.01
N ILE A 67 5.16 3.71 -10.55
CA ILE A 67 6.06 2.78 -11.23
C ILE A 67 5.43 1.39 -11.30
N ILE A 68 4.91 0.87 -10.17
CA ILE A 68 4.35 -0.48 -10.13
C ILE A 68 3.11 -0.60 -11.01
N ILE A 69 2.29 0.46 -11.11
CA ILE A 69 1.11 0.48 -11.97
C ILE A 69 1.51 0.53 -13.44
N VAL A 70 2.46 1.41 -13.83
CA VAL A 70 2.97 1.46 -15.21
C VAL A 70 3.53 0.11 -15.64
N PHE A 71 4.31 -0.54 -14.78
CA PHE A 71 4.83 -1.87 -15.03
C PHE A 71 3.74 -2.94 -15.12
N GLY A 72 2.70 -2.85 -14.30
CA GLY A 72 1.52 -3.71 -14.39
C GLY A 72 0.76 -3.54 -15.70
N LEU A 73 0.57 -2.30 -16.16
CA LEU A 73 -0.07 -1.97 -17.43
C LEU A 73 0.77 -2.45 -18.62
N LEU A 74 2.09 -2.23 -18.56
CA LEU A 74 3.02 -2.69 -19.59
C LEU A 74 3.00 -4.22 -19.72
N ARG A 75 2.98 -4.95 -18.61
CA ARG A 75 2.85 -6.42 -18.63
C ARG A 75 1.60 -6.86 -19.39
N ASN A 76 0.46 -6.22 -19.14
CA ASN A 76 -0.78 -6.56 -19.85
C ASN A 76 -0.71 -6.22 -21.34
N ALA A 77 -0.01 -5.13 -21.69
CA ALA A 77 0.17 -4.70 -23.08
C ALA A 77 1.06 -5.63 -23.90
N LEU A 78 2.01 -6.34 -23.28
CA LEU A 78 2.92 -7.30 -23.95
C LEU A 78 2.20 -8.56 -24.45
N GLY A 79 0.95 -8.80 -24.04
CA GLY A 79 0.16 -9.97 -24.49
C GLY A 79 0.62 -11.30 -23.89
N THR A 80 1.63 -11.31 -23.03
CA THR A 80 2.10 -12.49 -22.29
C THR A 80 1.66 -12.42 -20.83
N PRO A 81 0.68 -13.24 -20.38
CA PRO A 81 0.09 -13.12 -19.03
C PRO A 81 1.07 -13.39 -17.87
N SER A 82 2.18 -14.07 -18.14
CA SER A 82 3.10 -14.61 -17.12
C SER A 82 4.48 -13.96 -17.08
N ALA A 83 4.84 -13.15 -18.10
CA ALA A 83 6.12 -12.48 -18.16
C ALA A 83 5.93 -10.95 -18.26
N PRO A 84 6.56 -10.15 -17.38
CA PRO A 84 7.44 -10.51 -16.25
C PRO A 84 6.67 -10.89 -14.95
N PRO A 85 7.27 -11.70 -14.04
CA PRO A 85 6.63 -12.11 -12.80
C PRO A 85 6.49 -10.94 -11.79
N ASN A 86 5.47 -11.01 -10.92
CA ASN A 86 5.16 -9.95 -9.93
C ASN A 86 6.37 -9.55 -9.07
N GLN A 87 7.20 -10.52 -8.66
CA GLN A 87 8.37 -10.28 -7.83
C GLN A 87 9.44 -9.46 -8.56
N VAL A 88 9.60 -9.66 -9.88
CA VAL A 88 10.55 -8.88 -10.69
C VAL A 88 10.03 -7.46 -10.88
N LEU A 89 8.73 -7.28 -11.16
CA LEU A 89 8.14 -5.93 -11.26
C LEU A 89 8.25 -5.17 -9.94
N LEU A 90 7.99 -5.85 -8.82
CA LEU A 90 8.14 -5.28 -7.48
C LEU A 90 9.59 -4.86 -7.20
N GLY A 91 10.56 -5.75 -7.50
CA GLY A 91 11.98 -5.46 -7.32
C GLY A 91 12.46 -4.28 -8.16
N LEU A 92 12.12 -4.26 -9.45
CA LEU A 92 12.43 -3.15 -10.35
C LEU A 92 11.77 -1.84 -9.88
N ALA A 93 10.51 -1.90 -9.45
CA ALA A 93 9.81 -0.73 -8.93
C ALA A 93 10.46 -0.17 -7.67
N LEU A 94 10.88 -1.04 -6.74
CA LEU A 94 11.60 -0.60 -5.54
C LEU A 94 12.95 0.03 -5.86
N PHE A 95 13.76 -0.57 -6.74
CA PHE A 95 15.05 0.01 -7.13
C PHE A 95 14.89 1.38 -7.80
N LEU A 96 13.95 1.51 -8.72
CA LEU A 96 13.65 2.81 -9.34
C LEU A 96 13.09 3.81 -8.34
N THR A 97 12.31 3.36 -7.36
CA THR A 97 11.83 4.23 -6.28
C THR A 97 13.01 4.77 -5.47
N PHE A 98 13.96 3.93 -5.04
CA PHE A 98 15.15 4.41 -4.35
C PHE A 98 15.98 5.37 -5.21
N PHE A 99 16.13 5.08 -6.50
CA PHE A 99 16.85 5.95 -7.43
C PHE A 99 16.19 7.33 -7.55
N ILE A 100 14.88 7.38 -7.77
CA ILE A 100 14.12 8.63 -7.93
C ILE A 100 14.00 9.39 -6.60
N MET A 101 13.87 8.67 -5.49
CA MET A 101 13.71 9.24 -4.15
C MET A 101 15.03 9.60 -3.48
N SER A 102 16.19 9.32 -4.10
CA SER A 102 17.51 9.69 -3.56
C SER A 102 17.59 11.11 -2.97
N PRO A 103 17.17 12.20 -3.66
CA PRO A 103 17.24 13.54 -3.07
C PRO A 103 16.32 13.75 -1.86
N VAL A 104 15.21 13.01 -1.78
CA VAL A 104 14.28 13.08 -0.64
C VAL A 104 14.85 12.31 0.55
N ILE A 105 15.42 11.13 0.29
CA ILE A 105 16.08 10.30 1.30
C ILE A 105 17.28 11.04 1.88
N ASP A 106 18.08 11.71 1.05
CA ASP A 106 19.23 12.50 1.50
C ASP A 106 18.82 13.65 2.42
N LYS A 107 17.75 14.39 2.08
CA LYS A 107 17.18 15.43 2.96
C LYS A 107 16.71 14.84 4.29
N ILE A 108 15.98 13.72 4.27
CA ILE A 108 15.53 13.06 5.50
C ILE A 108 16.72 12.60 6.35
N TYR A 109 17.78 12.11 5.72
CA TYR A 109 18.98 11.66 6.42
C TYR A 109 19.66 12.82 7.17
N VAL A 110 19.89 13.95 6.49
CA VAL A 110 20.58 15.11 7.05
C VAL A 110 19.70 15.87 8.06
N ASP A 111 18.43 16.10 7.74
CA ASP A 111 17.56 16.98 8.53
C ASP A 111 16.87 16.27 9.71
N ALA A 112 16.71 14.94 9.63
CA ALA A 112 15.96 14.16 10.62
C ALA A 112 16.82 13.07 11.27
N TYR A 113 17.44 12.17 10.49
CA TYR A 113 18.11 11.00 11.05
C TYR A 113 19.41 11.34 11.78
N GLN A 114 20.29 12.12 11.15
CA GLN A 114 21.56 12.53 11.76
C GLN A 114 21.38 13.28 13.10
N PRO A 115 20.56 14.34 13.18
CA PRO A 115 20.35 15.03 14.46
C PRO A 115 19.62 14.17 15.49
N PHE A 116 18.77 13.22 15.07
CA PHE A 116 18.16 12.26 15.99
C PHE A 116 19.18 11.27 16.55
N SER A 117 20.06 10.74 15.70
CA SER A 117 21.14 9.83 16.12
C SER A 117 22.17 10.50 17.01
N GLU A 118 22.35 11.81 16.86
CA GLU A 118 23.20 12.65 17.72
C GLU A 118 22.46 13.16 18.97
N GLU A 119 21.24 12.68 19.22
CA GLU A 119 20.36 13.06 20.35
C GLU A 119 20.07 14.58 20.45
N LYS A 120 20.22 15.31 19.33
CA LYS A 120 19.99 16.76 19.25
C LYS A 120 18.52 17.12 19.14
N ILE A 121 17.69 16.23 18.61
CA ILE A 121 16.25 16.42 18.46
C ILE A 121 15.47 15.24 19.02
N SER A 122 14.24 15.52 19.47
CA SER A 122 13.30 14.48 19.90
C SER A 122 12.79 13.65 18.71
N MET A 123 12.28 12.45 18.99
CA MET A 123 11.63 11.62 17.97
C MET A 123 10.44 12.34 17.31
N GLN A 124 9.66 13.13 18.08
CA GLN A 124 8.55 13.90 17.52
C GLN A 124 9.05 14.92 16.48
N GLU A 125 10.10 15.68 16.82
CA GLU A 125 10.68 16.68 15.92
C GLU A 125 11.33 16.03 14.69
N ALA A 126 11.99 14.88 14.87
CA ALA A 126 12.56 14.10 13.77
C ALA A 126 11.47 13.64 12.78
N LEU A 127 10.32 13.19 13.28
CA LEU A 127 9.18 12.82 12.44
C LEU A 127 8.58 14.03 11.71
N GLU A 128 8.47 15.18 12.38
CA GLU A 128 7.97 16.41 11.76
C GLU A 128 8.89 16.92 10.66
N LYS A 129 10.20 16.99 10.91
CA LYS A 129 11.22 17.37 9.90
C LYS A 129 11.30 16.36 8.76
N GLY A 130 11.31 15.06 9.08
CA GLY A 130 11.33 13.99 8.07
C GLY A 130 10.08 13.96 7.19
N ALA A 131 8.93 14.42 7.70
CA ALA A 131 7.70 14.52 6.92
C ALA A 131 7.71 15.71 5.93
N GLN A 132 8.55 16.73 6.12
CA GLN A 132 8.59 17.91 5.24
C GLN A 132 9.07 17.58 3.82
N PRO A 133 10.21 16.89 3.59
CA PRO A 133 10.64 16.49 2.24
C PRO A 133 9.61 15.62 1.51
N LEU A 134 8.95 14.70 2.22
CA LEU A 134 7.89 13.86 1.66
C LEU A 134 6.68 14.71 1.24
N ARG A 135 6.27 15.66 2.08
CA ARG A 135 5.19 16.60 1.77
C ARG A 135 5.52 17.43 0.53
N GLU A 136 6.72 17.99 0.48
CA GLU A 136 7.20 18.79 -0.65
C GLU A 136 7.19 17.97 -1.96
N PHE A 137 7.70 16.74 -1.90
CA PHE A 137 7.69 15.81 -3.03
C PHE A 137 6.26 15.54 -3.54
N MET A 138 5.33 15.21 -2.63
CA MET A 138 3.93 14.93 -2.99
C MET A 138 3.23 16.16 -3.56
N LEU A 139 3.45 17.35 -2.99
CA LEU A 139 2.84 18.60 -3.47
C LEU A 139 3.24 18.92 -4.90
N ARG A 140 4.51 18.69 -5.26
CA ARG A 140 5.01 18.90 -6.63
C ARG A 140 4.36 17.98 -7.66
N GLN A 141 3.86 16.82 -7.24
CA GLN A 141 3.22 15.82 -8.11
C GLN A 141 1.69 15.88 -8.08
N THR A 142 1.12 16.51 -7.05
CA THR A 142 -0.33 16.58 -6.85
C THR A 142 -0.94 17.67 -7.73
N ARG A 143 -2.03 17.34 -8.43
CA ARG A 143 -2.75 18.33 -9.24
C ARG A 143 -3.55 19.26 -8.34
N GLU A 144 -3.56 20.56 -8.66
CA GLU A 144 -4.34 21.56 -7.91
C GLU A 144 -5.84 21.23 -7.87
N ALA A 145 -6.38 20.67 -8.97
CA ALA A 145 -7.77 20.25 -9.04
C ALA A 145 -8.11 19.14 -8.03
N ASP A 146 -7.22 18.15 -7.89
CA ASP A 146 -7.39 17.03 -6.96
C ASP A 146 -7.22 17.50 -5.51
N LEU A 147 -6.23 18.38 -5.27
CA LEU A 147 -6.04 19.01 -3.96
C LEU A 147 -7.27 19.84 -3.54
N GLY A 148 -7.81 20.64 -4.45
CA GLY A 148 -9.00 21.44 -4.23
C GLY A 148 -10.25 20.60 -3.97
N LEU A 149 -10.39 19.45 -4.64
CA LEU A 149 -11.47 18.50 -4.39
C LEU A 149 -11.41 17.97 -2.95
N PHE A 150 -10.28 17.43 -2.52
CA PHE A 150 -10.15 16.88 -1.17
C PHE A 150 -10.25 17.96 -0.07
N ALA A 151 -9.76 19.18 -0.33
CA ALA A 151 -9.93 20.30 0.60
C ALA A 151 -11.42 20.66 0.81
N ARG A 152 -12.22 20.66 -0.27
CA ARG A 152 -13.68 20.86 -0.21
C ARG A 152 -14.37 19.73 0.56
N LEU A 153 -14.02 18.47 0.28
CA LEU A 153 -14.57 17.30 0.98
C LEU A 153 -14.26 17.33 2.48
N ALA A 154 -13.08 17.81 2.86
CA ALA A 154 -12.66 17.95 4.24
C ALA A 154 -13.25 19.19 4.96
N ASN A 155 -14.10 19.99 4.28
CA ASN A 155 -14.63 21.27 4.79
C ASN A 155 -13.54 22.17 5.40
N THR A 156 -12.35 22.18 4.80
CA THR A 156 -11.26 23.03 5.29
C THR A 156 -11.45 24.42 4.69
N GLY A 157 -11.33 25.47 5.51
CA GLY A 157 -11.38 26.85 5.02
C GLY A 157 -10.29 27.17 3.99
N PRO A 158 -10.22 28.42 3.49
CA PRO A 158 -9.22 28.81 2.49
C PRO A 158 -7.80 28.46 2.97
N LEU A 159 -7.13 27.56 2.25
CA LEU A 159 -5.77 27.14 2.56
C LEU A 159 -4.81 28.25 2.15
N GLN A 160 -4.00 28.75 3.09
CA GLN A 160 -3.06 29.87 2.88
C GLN A 160 -1.78 29.42 2.15
N GLY A 161 -1.92 28.60 1.11
CA GLY A 161 -0.83 28.09 0.28
C GLY A 161 -0.66 26.56 0.34
N PRO A 162 0.13 25.98 -0.58
CA PRO A 162 0.31 24.52 -0.71
C PRO A 162 0.94 23.86 0.53
N GLU A 163 1.67 24.62 1.34
CA GLU A 163 2.45 24.11 2.48
C GLU A 163 1.59 23.89 3.74
N ALA A 164 0.45 24.58 3.84
CA ALA A 164 -0.50 24.45 4.95
C ALA A 164 -1.43 23.22 4.82
N VAL A 165 -1.27 22.42 3.76
CA VAL A 165 -2.13 21.27 3.50
C VAL A 165 -1.84 20.16 4.52
N PRO A 166 -2.84 19.74 5.32
CA PRO A 166 -2.70 18.59 6.21
C PRO A 166 -2.41 17.29 5.42
N MET A 167 -1.55 16.43 5.97
CA MET A 167 -1.15 15.18 5.32
C MET A 167 -2.34 14.26 4.96
N ARG A 168 -3.41 14.29 5.79
CA ARG A 168 -4.66 13.56 5.55
C ARG A 168 -5.42 13.98 4.28
N ILE A 169 -5.16 15.19 3.76
CA ILE A 169 -5.74 15.70 2.51
C ILE A 169 -4.75 15.47 1.36
N LEU A 170 -3.46 15.75 1.61
CA LEU A 170 -2.42 15.60 0.60
C LEU A 170 -2.26 14.17 0.12
N LEU A 171 -2.20 13.20 1.05
CA LEU A 171 -1.94 11.80 0.70
C LEU A 171 -3.00 11.21 -0.25
N PRO A 172 -4.32 11.33 0.02
CA PRO A 172 -5.31 10.85 -0.93
C PRO A 172 -5.32 11.67 -2.24
N ALA A 173 -5.13 13.00 -2.19
CA ALA A 173 -5.05 13.83 -3.41
C ALA A 173 -3.85 13.48 -4.29
N TYR A 174 -2.71 13.16 -3.68
CA TYR A 174 -1.51 12.67 -4.35
C TYR A 174 -1.79 11.34 -5.03
N VAL A 175 -2.30 10.34 -4.31
CA VAL A 175 -2.60 9.02 -4.89
C VAL A 175 -3.61 9.14 -6.04
N THR A 176 -4.65 9.96 -5.93
CA THR A 176 -5.59 10.17 -7.05
C THR A 176 -4.92 10.87 -8.23
N SER A 177 -4.04 11.85 -7.99
CA SER A 177 -3.27 12.54 -9.04
C SER A 177 -2.34 11.57 -9.78
N GLU A 178 -1.66 10.69 -9.04
CA GLU A 178 -0.79 9.65 -9.58
C GLU A 178 -1.58 8.67 -10.45
N LEU A 179 -2.74 8.21 -9.97
CA LEU A 179 -3.62 7.31 -10.74
C LEU A 179 -4.18 8.01 -11.99
N MET A 180 -4.61 9.27 -11.86
CA MET A 180 -5.11 10.11 -12.95
C MET A 180 -4.06 10.31 -14.05
N ALA A 181 -2.79 10.50 -13.67
CA ALA A 181 -1.69 10.66 -14.60
C ALA A 181 -1.45 9.43 -15.49
N LEU A 182 -1.93 8.26 -15.07
CA LEU A 182 -1.68 6.99 -15.75
C LEU A 182 -2.81 6.52 -16.67
N GLY A 183 -4.05 6.99 -16.48
CA GLY A 183 -5.19 6.33 -17.13
C GLY A 183 -6.44 7.18 -17.41
N MET A 184 -6.58 8.39 -16.87
CA MET A 184 -7.84 9.14 -17.04
C MET A 184 -7.90 10.00 -18.32
N MET A 185 -6.85 10.00 -19.15
CA MET A 185 -6.90 10.51 -20.53
C MET A 185 -6.64 9.45 -21.60
N MET A 186 -6.41 8.18 -21.21
CA MET A 186 -6.09 7.12 -22.17
C MET A 186 -7.09 5.98 -22.06
N VAL A 187 -7.98 5.93 -23.04
CA VAL A 187 -8.65 4.70 -23.46
C VAL A 187 -7.58 3.59 -23.53
N PRO A 188 -7.83 2.38 -22.99
CA PRO A 188 -6.82 1.33 -22.93
C PRO A 188 -6.18 1.12 -24.32
N PRO A 189 -4.84 1.02 -24.43
CA PRO A 189 -4.18 0.85 -25.73
C PRO A 189 -4.73 -0.33 -26.53
N ALA A 190 -5.18 -1.39 -25.84
CA ALA A 190 -5.87 -2.52 -26.46
C ALA A 190 -7.18 -2.12 -27.14
N THR A 191 -7.98 -1.25 -26.53
CA THR A 191 -9.24 -0.75 -27.09
C THR A 191 -9.00 0.19 -28.27
N ILE A 192 -7.91 0.97 -28.25
CA ILE A 192 -7.49 1.80 -29.41
C ILE A 192 -6.97 0.91 -30.54
N ALA A 193 -6.17 -0.12 -30.23
CA ALA A 193 -5.57 -1.00 -31.23
C ALA A 193 -6.56 -2.02 -31.84
N LEU A 194 -7.66 -2.35 -31.15
CA LEU A 194 -8.66 -3.31 -31.61
C LEU A 194 -9.27 -2.97 -32.99
N PRO A 195 -9.77 -1.74 -33.26
CA PRO A 195 -10.29 -1.40 -34.58
C PRO A 195 -9.21 -1.50 -35.67
N PHE A 196 -7.97 -1.11 -35.39
CA PHE A 196 -6.88 -1.22 -36.37
C PHE A 196 -6.51 -2.68 -36.66
N LYS A 197 -6.48 -3.55 -35.64
CA LYS A 197 -6.23 -4.99 -35.81
C LYS A 197 -7.35 -5.64 -36.63
N LEU A 198 -8.61 -5.30 -36.36
CA LEU A 198 -9.73 -5.80 -37.14
C LEU A 198 -9.70 -5.28 -38.58
N MET A 199 -9.38 -4.00 -38.78
CA MET A 199 -9.24 -3.42 -40.12
C MET A 199 -8.13 -4.11 -40.91
N LEU A 200 -6.94 -4.28 -40.31
CA LEU A 200 -5.81 -4.94 -40.96
C LEU A 200 -6.10 -6.41 -41.25
N PHE A 201 -6.76 -7.12 -40.33
CA PHE A 201 -7.16 -8.51 -40.52
C PHE A 201 -8.17 -8.69 -41.67
N VAL A 202 -9.12 -7.76 -41.82
CA VAL A 202 -10.06 -7.78 -42.96
C VAL A 202 -9.35 -7.37 -44.26
N LEU A 203 -8.47 -6.36 -44.23
CA LEU A 203 -7.79 -5.84 -45.41
C LEU A 203 -6.81 -6.83 -46.06
N VAL A 204 -6.28 -7.77 -45.28
CA VAL A 204 -5.39 -8.84 -45.77
C VAL A 204 -6.12 -10.17 -46.03
N ASP A 205 -7.45 -10.18 -46.01
CA ASP A 205 -8.26 -11.41 -46.09
C ASP A 205 -7.79 -12.50 -45.11
N GLY A 206 -7.57 -12.10 -43.85
CA GLY A 206 -6.96 -12.95 -42.82
C GLY A 206 -7.66 -14.30 -42.62
N TRP A 207 -8.96 -14.38 -42.87
CA TRP A 207 -9.71 -15.64 -42.86
C TRP A 207 -9.27 -16.62 -43.95
N GLN A 208 -9.02 -16.17 -45.18
CA GLN A 208 -8.56 -17.05 -46.26
C GLN A 208 -7.13 -17.53 -45.99
N LEU A 209 -6.27 -16.66 -45.47
CA LEU A 209 -4.90 -17.01 -45.11
C LEU A 209 -4.85 -18.04 -43.97
N LEU A 210 -5.65 -17.84 -42.93
CA LEU A 210 -5.73 -18.78 -41.81
C LEU A 210 -6.28 -20.14 -42.25
N VAL A 211 -7.43 -20.15 -42.93
CA VAL A 211 -8.05 -21.39 -43.41
C VAL A 211 -7.17 -22.10 -44.44
N GLY A 212 -6.53 -21.35 -45.34
CA GLY A 212 -5.58 -21.88 -46.33
C GLY A 212 -4.36 -22.53 -45.68
N SER A 213 -3.74 -21.84 -44.70
CA SER A 213 -2.59 -22.38 -43.96
C SER A 213 -2.96 -23.62 -43.12
N LEU A 214 -4.13 -23.62 -42.49
CA LEU A 214 -4.66 -24.75 -41.73
C LEU A 214 -4.96 -25.94 -42.65
N ALA A 215 -5.65 -25.72 -43.78
CA ALA A 215 -5.95 -26.78 -44.73
C ALA A 215 -4.67 -27.42 -45.30
N GLN A 216 -3.67 -26.61 -45.65
CA GLN A 216 -2.37 -27.11 -46.14
C GLN A 216 -1.62 -27.91 -45.07
N SER A 217 -1.73 -27.52 -43.80
CA SER A 217 -1.13 -28.23 -42.66
C SER A 217 -1.66 -29.65 -42.45
N PHE A 218 -2.84 -30.01 -42.98
CA PHE A 218 -3.38 -31.37 -42.86
C PHE A 218 -2.90 -32.32 -43.95
N TYR A 219 -2.25 -31.80 -45.00
CA TYR A 219 -1.75 -32.58 -46.14
C TYR A 219 -0.21 -32.60 -46.24
N SER A 220 0.48 -32.02 -45.25
CA SER A 220 1.93 -32.11 -45.03
C SER A 220 2.26 -33.13 -43.95
#